data_AF-X5LUS4-F1
#
_entry.id   AF-X5LUS4-F1
#
_cell.length_a   1.000
_cell.length_b   1.000
_cell.length_c   1.000
_cell.angle_alpha   90.00
_cell.angle_beta   90.00
_cell.angle_gamma   90.00
#
_symmetry.space_group_name_H-M   'P 1'
#
loop_
_entity.id
_entity.type
_entity.pdbx_description
1 polymer ?
#
loop_
_entity_poly.entity_id
_entity_poly.type
_entity_poly.pdbx_seq_one_letter_code
_entity_poly.pdbx_strand_id
1 'polypeptide(L)'
;MTLQSLLQIYRDEARTERDKGTYFERFALAYLMHDPLQFDQYEKVQTFKDWAYENGWDGRDTGIDLVAKLRNEDGFAAIQCKFYDAAYRIKKADIDSFISASGKALFKRRVIIDKKCLE
;
A
#
# COMPACT_ATOMS: atom_id res chain seq x y z
N MET A 1 17.85 -5.89 -9.14
CA MET A 1 16.57 -6.63 -9.33
C MET A 1 15.64 -5.76 -10.13
N THR A 2 14.94 -6.32 -11.12
CA THR A 2 13.90 -5.59 -11.88
C THR A 2 12.51 -5.96 -11.33
N LEU A 3 11.50 -5.13 -11.61
CA LEU A 3 10.10 -5.39 -11.23
C LEU A 3 9.62 -6.79 -11.68
N GLN A 4 10.09 -7.22 -12.86
CA GLN A 4 9.80 -8.53 -13.43
C GLN A 4 10.42 -9.68 -12.63
N SER A 5 11.68 -9.54 -12.17
CA SER A 5 12.31 -10.54 -11.30
C SER A 5 11.61 -10.66 -9.95
N LEU A 6 11.10 -9.53 -9.43
CA LEU A 6 10.26 -9.49 -8.23
C LEU A 6 8.98 -10.33 -8.46
N LEU A 7 8.23 -10.00 -9.52
CA LEU A 7 7.00 -10.71 -9.94
C LEU A 7 7.18 -12.22 -10.10
N GLN A 8 8.34 -12.65 -10.60
CA GLN A 8 8.62 -14.05 -10.86
C GLN A 8 8.92 -14.83 -9.58
N ILE A 9 9.67 -14.24 -8.65
CA ILE A 9 9.86 -14.78 -7.29
C ILE A 9 8.52 -14.88 -6.56
N TYR A 10 7.64 -13.88 -6.74
CA TYR A 10 6.32 -13.85 -6.11
C TYR A 10 5.36 -14.94 -6.59
N ARG A 11 5.42 -15.34 -7.87
CA ARG A 11 4.60 -16.46 -8.37
C ARG A 11 5.04 -17.81 -7.81
N ASP A 12 6.33 -17.96 -7.52
CA ASP A 12 6.92 -19.23 -7.07
C ASP A 12 6.76 -19.46 -5.55
N GLU A 13 6.78 -18.38 -4.75
CA GLU A 13 6.76 -18.49 -3.27
C GLU A 13 5.36 -18.39 -2.62
N ALA A 14 4.34 -17.89 -3.32
CA ALA A 14 3.03 -17.62 -2.73
C ALA A 14 2.19 -18.90 -2.47
N ARG A 15 2.35 -19.49 -1.27
CA ARG A 15 1.68 -20.74 -0.87
C ARG A 15 0.36 -20.55 -0.10
N THR A 16 0.13 -19.39 0.53
CA THR A 16 -1.11 -19.10 1.28
C THR A 16 -1.67 -17.71 0.97
N GLU A 17 -2.96 -17.47 1.25
CA GLU A 17 -3.61 -16.15 1.08
C GLU A 17 -2.96 -15.05 1.94
N ARG A 18 -2.42 -15.42 3.11
CA ARG A 18 -1.72 -14.47 4.00
C ARG A 18 -0.37 -14.08 3.42
N ASP A 19 0.37 -15.06 2.89
CA ASP A 19 1.64 -14.81 2.20
C ASP A 19 1.40 -13.92 0.97
N LYS A 20 0.36 -14.22 0.17
CA LYS A 20 -0.04 -13.38 -0.98
C LYS A 20 -0.30 -11.93 -0.59
N GLY A 21 -0.97 -11.68 0.55
CA GLY A 21 -1.19 -10.34 1.07
C GLY A 21 0.11 -9.59 1.35
N THR A 22 1.02 -10.20 2.11
CA THR A 22 2.33 -9.59 2.42
C THR A 22 3.21 -9.40 1.17
N TYR A 23 3.14 -10.32 0.20
CA TYR A 23 3.82 -10.16 -1.07
C TYR A 23 3.24 -9.00 -1.89
N PHE A 24 1.91 -8.84 -1.88
CA PHE A 24 1.23 -7.76 -2.58
C PHE A 24 1.60 -6.39 -2.00
N GLU A 25 1.72 -6.26 -0.68
CA GLU A 25 2.22 -5.03 -0.04
C GLU A 25 3.64 -4.68 -0.51
N ARG A 26 4.56 -5.67 -0.54
CA ARG A 26 5.93 -5.45 -1.03
C ARG A 26 5.95 -5.09 -2.51
N PHE A 27 5.10 -5.71 -3.31
CA PHE A 27 4.97 -5.38 -4.72
C PHE A 27 4.46 -3.95 -4.90
N ALA A 28 3.40 -3.56 -4.19
CA ALA A 28 2.85 -2.20 -4.25
C ALA A 28 3.88 -1.16 -3.83
N LEU A 29 4.66 -1.42 -2.79
CA LEU A 29 5.76 -0.56 -2.35
C LEU A 29 6.83 -0.40 -3.45
N ALA A 30 7.26 -1.51 -4.07
CA ALA A 30 8.23 -1.46 -5.16
C ALA A 30 7.67 -0.74 -6.40
N TYR A 31 6.41 -1.00 -6.76
CA TYR A 31 5.73 -0.35 -7.86
C TYR A 31 5.67 1.17 -7.67
N LEU A 32 5.21 1.63 -6.49
CA LEU A 32 5.10 3.05 -6.18
C LEU A 32 6.46 3.78 -6.16
N MET A 33 7.55 3.06 -5.83
CA MET A 33 8.89 3.64 -5.82
C MET A 33 9.63 3.56 -7.16
N HIS A 34 9.28 2.64 -8.05
CA HIS A 34 10.02 2.41 -9.30
C HIS A 34 9.26 2.82 -10.56
N ASP A 35 7.94 2.94 -10.50
CA ASP A 35 7.16 3.41 -11.63
C ASP A 35 7.39 4.93 -11.83
N PRO A 36 7.82 5.38 -13.03
CA PRO A 36 8.15 6.79 -13.27
C PRO A 36 7.01 7.77 -12.99
N LEU A 37 5.74 7.35 -13.20
CA LEU A 37 4.57 8.19 -12.97
C LEU A 37 4.23 8.30 -11.47
N GLN A 38 4.52 7.26 -10.70
CA GLN A 38 4.33 7.27 -9.25
C GLN A 38 5.50 7.95 -8.53
N PHE A 39 6.73 7.74 -9.03
CA PHE A 39 7.94 8.32 -8.46
C PHE A 39 7.96 9.86 -8.51
N ASP A 40 7.34 10.46 -9.53
CA ASP A 40 7.16 11.90 -9.62
C ASP A 40 6.21 12.43 -8.52
N GLN A 41 5.24 11.63 -8.10
CA GLN A 41 4.23 12.01 -7.11
C GLN A 41 4.67 11.78 -5.66
N TYR A 42 5.47 10.74 -5.41
CA TYR A 42 5.88 10.33 -4.07
C TYR A 42 7.38 10.51 -3.85
N GLU A 43 7.75 11.12 -2.72
CA GLU A 43 9.16 11.29 -2.32
C GLU A 43 9.73 10.03 -1.67
N LYS A 44 8.94 9.39 -0.80
CA LYS A 44 9.33 8.20 -0.03
C LYS A 44 8.09 7.34 0.17
N VAL A 45 8.21 6.02 -0.02
CA VAL A 45 7.14 5.07 0.29
C VAL A 45 7.69 4.04 1.27
N GLN A 46 6.96 3.79 2.33
CA GLN A 46 7.36 2.87 3.39
C GLN A 46 6.14 2.21 4.05
N THR A 47 6.38 1.18 4.86
CA THR A 47 5.29 0.52 5.59
C THR A 47 4.70 1.47 6.62
N PHE A 48 3.40 1.33 6.93
CA PHE A 48 2.78 2.11 7.99
C PHE A 48 3.49 1.91 9.34
N LYS A 49 3.99 0.71 9.61
CA LYS A 49 4.72 0.39 10.85
C LYS A 49 6.02 1.18 10.95
N ASP A 50 6.83 1.23 9.90
CA ASP A 50 8.07 2.01 9.87
C ASP A 50 7.77 3.51 9.98
N TRP A 51 6.79 4.00 9.21
CA TRP A 51 6.36 5.39 9.29
C TRP A 51 5.88 5.75 10.70
N ALA A 52 5.08 4.88 11.32
CA ALA A 52 4.55 5.12 12.66
C ALA A 52 5.68 5.16 13.69
N TYR A 53 6.65 4.25 13.60
CA TYR A 53 7.83 4.26 14.45
C TYR A 53 8.65 5.56 14.30
N GLU A 54 8.91 6.01 13.07
CA GLU A 54 9.64 7.26 12.80
C GLU A 54 8.91 8.51 13.30
N ASN A 55 7.57 8.50 13.32
CA ASN A 55 6.76 9.65 13.70
C ASN A 55 6.23 9.58 15.14
N GLY A 56 6.56 8.54 15.91
CA GLY A 56 6.07 8.36 17.29
C GLY A 56 4.58 8.00 17.38
N TRP A 57 4.06 7.30 16.38
CA TRP A 57 2.67 6.87 16.26
C TRP A 57 2.46 5.43 16.71
N ASP A 58 1.23 5.11 17.13
CA ASP A 58 0.83 3.75 17.42
C ASP A 58 0.73 2.95 16.11
N GLY A 59 1.69 2.03 15.91
CA GLY A 59 1.77 1.16 14.75
C GLY A 59 0.82 -0.04 14.79
N ARG A 60 -0.25 -0.01 15.59
CA ARG A 60 -1.31 -1.02 15.53
C ARG A 60 -1.93 -1.09 14.15
N ASP A 61 -2.49 -2.25 13.85
CA ASP A 61 -3.22 -2.48 12.61
C ASP A 61 -4.44 -1.55 12.54
N THR A 62 -4.28 -0.48 11.77
CA THR A 62 -5.32 0.51 11.52
C THR A 62 -5.96 0.31 10.14
N GLY A 63 -5.54 -0.74 9.41
CA GLY A 63 -5.89 -0.96 8.01
C GLY A 63 -5.10 -0.12 7.00
N ILE A 64 -4.08 0.63 7.42
CA ILE A 64 -3.13 1.27 6.49
C ILE A 64 -1.92 0.33 6.36
N ASP A 65 -1.65 -0.10 5.13
CA ASP A 65 -0.52 -0.99 4.85
C ASP A 65 0.76 -0.18 4.56
N LEU A 66 0.63 0.82 3.67
CA LEU A 66 1.74 1.67 3.23
C LEU A 66 1.43 3.15 3.43
N VAL A 67 2.49 3.94 3.63
CA VAL A 67 2.43 5.40 3.69
C VAL A 67 3.43 5.96 2.69
N ALA A 68 2.94 6.85 1.82
CA ALA A 68 3.78 7.56 0.87
C ALA A 68 3.84 9.05 1.21
N LYS A 69 5.04 9.60 1.36
CA LYS A 69 5.24 11.04 1.49
C LYS A 69 5.06 11.70 0.13
N LEU A 70 4.21 12.72 0.06
CA LEU A 70 3.95 13.44 -1.17
C LEU A 70 5.11 14.39 -1.48
N ARG A 71 5.53 14.46 -2.75
CA ARG A 71 6.65 15.31 -3.17
C ARG A 71 6.24 16.79 -3.32
N ASN A 72 5.03 17.02 -3.81
CA ASN A 72 4.54 18.35 -4.20
C ASN A 72 3.66 19.03 -3.14
N GLU A 73 3.40 18.38 -2.01
CA GLU A 73 2.56 18.91 -0.93
C GLU A 73 3.01 18.39 0.44
N ASP A 74 2.80 19.18 1.49
CA ASP A 74 3.07 18.77 2.86
C ASP A 74 1.97 17.81 3.33
N GLY A 75 2.32 16.52 3.38
CA GLY A 75 1.41 15.47 3.81
C GLY A 75 1.79 14.09 3.30
N PHE A 76 0.95 13.13 3.68
CA PHE A 76 1.13 11.73 3.34
C PHE A 76 -0.08 11.21 2.57
N ALA A 77 0.16 10.20 1.72
CA ALA A 77 -0.86 9.35 1.16
C ALA A 77 -0.94 8.06 2.00
N ALA A 78 -2.13 7.76 2.52
CA ALA A 78 -2.42 6.46 3.10
C ALA A 78 -2.77 5.50 1.96
N ILE A 79 -2.10 4.34 1.94
CA ILE A 79 -2.29 3.31 0.92
C ILE A 79 -2.73 2.03 1.61
N GLN A 80 -3.85 1.48 1.16
CA GLN A 80 -4.32 0.15 1.54
C GLN A 80 -4.16 -0.80 0.35
N CYS A 81 -3.53 -1.94 0.60
CA CYS A 81 -3.27 -3.00 -0.34
C CYS A 81 -4.24 -4.14 -0.06
N LYS A 82 -5.14 -4.43 -1.00
CA LYS A 82 -6.05 -5.56 -0.89
C LYS A 82 -5.85 -6.51 -2.05
N PHE A 83 -5.73 -7.79 -1.71
CA PHE A 83 -5.65 -8.86 -2.70
C PHE A 83 -7.03 -9.50 -2.83
N TYR A 84 -7.99 -8.80 -3.43
CA TYR A 84 -9.30 -9.38 -3.69
C TYR A 84 -9.29 -10.24 -4.95
N ASP A 85 -10.13 -11.27 -4.96
CA ASP A 85 -10.39 -12.05 -6.16
C ASP A 85 -11.13 -11.18 -7.20
N ALA A 86 -10.94 -11.43 -8.49
CA ALA A 86 -11.46 -10.58 -9.57
C ALA A 86 -13.01 -10.48 -9.56
N ALA A 87 -13.69 -11.48 -8.97
CA ALA A 87 -15.14 -11.50 -8.80
C ALA A 87 -15.64 -10.78 -7.53
N TYR A 88 -14.74 -10.39 -6.62
CA TYR A 88 -15.11 -9.81 -5.34
C TYR A 88 -15.34 -8.29 -5.46
N ARG A 89 -16.52 -7.83 -5.04
CA ARG A 89 -16.81 -6.40 -4.90
C ARG A 89 -16.40 -5.92 -3.52
N ILE A 90 -15.51 -4.94 -3.48
CA ILE A 90 -15.12 -4.23 -2.26
C ILE A 90 -16.37 -3.66 -1.60
N LYS A 91 -16.65 -4.06 -0.36
CA LYS A 91 -17.78 -3.52 0.42
C LYS A 91 -17.30 -2.35 1.26
N LYS A 92 -18.21 -1.47 1.66
CA LYS A 92 -17.87 -0.35 2.55
C LYS A 92 -17.21 -0.84 3.86
N ALA A 93 -17.70 -1.94 4.42
CA ALA A 93 -17.16 -2.54 5.63
C ALA A 93 -15.69 -3.00 5.49
N ASP A 94 -15.25 -3.35 4.28
CA ASP A 94 -13.88 -3.80 4.03
C ASP A 94 -12.85 -2.66 4.15
N ILE A 95 -13.29 -1.43 3.88
CA ILE A 95 -12.45 -0.22 3.85
C ILE A 95 -12.75 0.73 5.01
N ASP A 96 -13.71 0.40 5.88
CA ASP A 96 -14.18 1.30 6.93
C ASP A 96 -13.06 1.66 7.92
N SER A 97 -12.30 0.66 8.36
CA SER A 97 -11.10 0.87 9.19
C SER A 97 -10.07 1.76 8.50
N PHE A 98 -9.85 1.56 7.19
CA PHE A 98 -8.93 2.38 6.42
C PHE A 98 -9.41 3.83 6.31
N ILE A 99 -10.68 4.07 6.03
CA ILE A 99 -11.24 5.42 5.98
C ILE A 99 -11.15 6.12 7.34
N SER A 100 -11.42 5.40 8.43
CA SER A 100 -11.28 5.91 9.79
C SER A 100 -9.82 6.28 10.11
N ALA A 101 -8.87 5.40 9.79
CA ALA A 101 -7.45 5.61 10.03
C ALA A 101 -6.84 6.73 9.18
N SER A 102 -7.23 6.78 7.91
CA SER A 102 -6.78 7.79 6.93
C SER A 102 -7.59 9.09 6.97
N GLY A 103 -8.56 9.21 7.88
CA GLY A 103 -9.34 10.43 8.10
C GLY A 103 -8.58 11.54 8.83
N LYS A 104 -7.33 11.28 9.23
CA LYS A 104 -6.50 12.24 9.96
C LYS A 104 -5.92 13.30 9.01
N ALA A 105 -5.79 14.53 9.50
CA ALA A 105 -5.40 15.69 8.68
C ALA A 105 -4.03 15.57 7.97
N LEU A 106 -3.17 14.67 8.47
CA LEU A 106 -1.86 14.35 7.89
C LEU A 106 -1.97 13.56 6.57
N PHE A 107 -3.05 12.80 6.39
CA PHE A 107 -3.27 11.99 5.19
C PHE A 107 -4.10 12.80 4.21
N LYS A 108 -3.43 13.38 3.21
CA LYS A 108 -4.06 14.21 2.17
C LYS A 108 -4.68 13.36 1.07
N ARG A 109 -4.07 12.20 0.79
CA ARG A 109 -4.52 11.27 -0.24
C ARG A 109 -4.82 9.91 0.35
N ARG A 110 -5.80 9.23 -0.23
CA ARG A 110 -6.22 7.88 0.11
C ARG A 110 -6.19 7.05 -1.15
N VAL A 111 -5.34 6.04 -1.18
CA VAL A 111 -5.14 5.17 -2.33
C VAL A 111 -5.50 3.75 -1.90
N ILE A 112 -6.30 3.08 -2.71
CA ILE A 112 -6.58 1.65 -2.55
C ILE A 112 -5.99 0.97 -3.77
N ILE A 113 -5.07 0.04 -3.52
CA ILE A 113 -4.45 -0.79 -4.54
C ILE A 113 -5.09 -2.16 -4.42
N ASP A 114 -5.76 -2.57 -5.49
CA ASP A 114 -6.31 -3.91 -5.65
C ASP A 114 -5.59 -4.62 -6.79
N LYS A 115 -5.55 -5.96 -6.75
CA LYS A 115 -4.97 -6.80 -7.82
C LYS A 115 -5.43 -6.37 -9.22
N LYS A 116 -6.71 -6.03 -9.39
CA LYS A 116 -7.28 -5.62 -10.68
C LYS A 116 -6.70 -4.31 -11.23
N CYS A 117 -6.14 -3.47 -10.36
CA CYS A 117 -5.56 -2.17 -10.76
C CYS A 117 -4.19 -2.32 -11.46
N LEU A 118 -3.60 -3.52 -11.43
CA LEU A 118 -2.25 -3.81 -11.93
C LEU A 118 -2.24 -4.68 -13.19
N GLU A 119 -3.42 -5.06 -13.71
CA GLU A 119 -3.61 -5.81 -14.96
C GLU A 119 -3.93 -4.89 -16.14
#